data_AF-A0A839RN66-F1
#
_entry.id   AF-A0A839RN66-F1
#
_cell.length_a   1.000
_cell.length_b   1.000
_cell.length_c   1.000
_cell.angle_alpha   90.00
_cell.angle_beta   90.00
_cell.angle_gamma   90.00
#
_symmetry.space_group_name_H-M   'P 1'
#
loop_
_entity.id
_entity.type
_entity.pdbx_description
1 polymer ?
#
loop_
_entity_poly.entity_id
_entity_poly.type
_entity_poly.pdbx_seq_one_letter_code
_entity_poly.pdbx_strand_id
1 'polypeptide(L)'
;MKSPVPDYLEHVLKRYAPDHSGEVKDAYRNVPECDPDQLAIAITTVEGATYCAGDADNHFPIESMSKPFIYGLALEDSGEDAVHRKIGVEPSGDAFNEISLESSTGRPFNAMINAGAIAAHALVSGADCDERTARIRRHFSQLAGRELSFDESEHNVPHRNLAIGHMLRTVDVLEEEPAEVVRGYTRQCAFSVTTRDLSLMAATFANGGLQPISGDKLLSRATVRQVLSVMLTCGMYDAAGDWMSAVGIPAKSGIAGGIIGVLPGQLGIAVYSPRVDSRGNSVRGVELFEHLSRDMELHLMETPPIGRSVFRASEVRGTALCYQLQGAVRFAGIEAVVREVEQREQKDLAIIFDFVRVTGFSDVARRLTFELVRRLVTEDHASIVLVDPDGVLGTPEDDAERWPTVVDSLESADALIGQ
;
A
#
# COMPACT_ATOMS: atom_id res chain seq x y z
N MET A 1 7.68 25.37 -16.17
CA MET A 1 7.48 25.56 -14.72
C MET A 1 7.96 24.28 -14.03
N LYS A 2 8.75 24.37 -12.95
CA LYS A 2 9.13 23.20 -12.14
C LYS A 2 8.05 22.95 -11.08
N SER A 3 7.84 21.70 -10.68
CA SER A 3 6.95 21.39 -9.55
C SER A 3 7.48 22.06 -8.27
N PRO A 4 6.62 22.63 -7.40
CA PRO A 4 7.04 23.19 -6.13
C PRO A 4 7.32 22.12 -5.05
N VAL A 5 6.96 20.85 -5.30
CA VAL A 5 7.09 19.77 -4.31
C VAL A 5 8.55 19.55 -3.87
N PRO A 6 9.55 19.46 -4.77
CA PRO A 6 10.95 19.34 -4.34
C PRO A 6 11.44 20.51 -3.48
N ASP A 7 11.06 21.75 -3.82
CA ASP A 7 11.43 22.95 -3.06
C ASP A 7 10.83 22.92 -1.64
N TYR A 8 9.59 22.44 -1.51
CA TYR A 8 8.96 22.18 -0.21
C TYR A 8 9.73 21.11 0.58
N LEU A 9 10.05 19.97 -0.03
CA LEU A 9 10.80 18.90 0.63
C LEU A 9 12.16 19.38 1.13
N GLU A 10 12.90 20.16 0.32
CA GLU A 10 14.15 20.79 0.75
C GLU A 10 13.95 21.75 1.94
N HIS A 11 12.86 22.53 1.95
CA HIS A 11 12.55 23.43 3.05
C HIS A 11 12.31 22.65 4.36
N VAL A 12 11.54 21.57 4.28
CA VAL A 12 11.28 20.69 5.43
C VAL A 12 12.58 20.05 5.92
N LEU A 13 13.42 19.52 5.03
CA LEU A 13 14.71 18.94 5.43
C LEU A 13 15.59 19.97 6.16
N LYS A 14 15.70 21.20 5.66
CA LYS A 14 16.47 22.27 6.31
C LYS A 14 15.99 22.60 7.73
N ARG A 15 14.69 22.43 7.99
CA ARG A 15 14.11 22.68 9.32
C ARG A 15 14.59 21.66 10.36
N TYR A 16 14.74 20.40 9.97
CA TYR A 16 15.08 19.29 10.88
C TYR A 16 16.56 18.87 10.81
N ALA A 17 17.31 19.35 9.81
CA ALA A 17 18.74 19.10 9.67
C ALA A 17 19.57 19.36 10.95
N PRO A 18 19.31 20.40 11.77
CA PRO A 18 20.08 20.66 12.99
C PRO A 18 19.85 19.69 14.15
N ASP A 19 18.87 18.78 14.08
CA ASP A 19 18.69 17.78 15.14
C ASP A 19 19.68 16.61 14.95
N HIS A 20 20.60 16.49 15.90
CA HIS A 20 21.59 15.41 15.96
C HIS A 20 21.32 14.43 17.12
N SER A 21 20.11 14.47 17.70
CA SER A 21 19.72 13.56 18.77
C SER A 21 19.60 12.11 18.29
N GLY A 22 19.58 11.17 19.24
CA GLY A 22 19.68 9.74 18.97
C GLY A 22 21.10 9.29 18.64
N GLU A 23 21.23 8.02 18.26
CA GLU A 23 22.53 7.39 18.00
C GLU A 23 22.49 6.51 16.76
N VAL A 24 23.62 6.40 16.07
CA VAL A 24 23.81 5.36 15.05
C VAL A 24 24.04 4.03 15.77
N LYS A 25 23.29 2.99 15.37
CA LYS A 25 23.44 1.64 15.96
C LYS A 25 24.84 1.10 15.72
N ASP A 26 25.37 0.37 16.70
CA ASP A 26 26.75 -0.14 16.70
C ASP A 26 27.12 -0.90 15.42
N ALA A 27 26.19 -1.66 14.85
CA ALA A 27 26.38 -2.39 13.60
C ALA A 27 26.74 -1.48 12.41
N TYR A 28 26.35 -0.21 12.42
CA TYR A 28 26.60 0.75 11.34
C TYR A 28 27.63 1.83 11.69
N ARG A 29 28.10 1.91 12.96
CA ARG A 29 29.03 2.96 13.41
C ARG A 29 30.35 3.01 12.63
N ASN A 30 30.77 1.88 12.05
CA ASN A 30 32.01 1.76 11.30
C ASN A 30 31.79 1.49 9.80
N VAL A 31 30.55 1.61 9.31
CA VAL A 31 30.23 1.48 7.89
C VAL A 31 30.58 2.81 7.22
N PRO A 32 31.59 2.87 6.31
CA PRO A 32 32.04 4.12 5.70
C PRO A 32 30.93 4.91 5.00
N GLU A 33 29.92 4.21 4.49
CA GLU A 33 28.78 4.77 3.78
C GLU A 33 27.72 5.39 4.73
N CYS A 34 27.77 5.10 6.03
CA CYS A 34 26.83 5.59 7.04
C CYS A 34 27.33 6.88 7.70
N ASP A 35 27.13 8.02 7.03
CA ASP A 35 27.35 9.33 7.62
C ASP A 35 26.16 9.71 8.53
N PRO A 36 26.36 9.90 9.86
CA PRO A 36 25.28 10.20 10.80
C PRO A 36 24.44 11.43 10.49
N ASP A 37 24.97 12.35 9.67
CA ASP A 37 24.30 13.60 9.34
C ASP A 37 23.47 13.54 8.05
N GLN A 38 23.57 12.44 7.28
CA GLN A 38 22.75 12.19 6.08
C GLN A 38 21.26 12.36 6.37
N LEU A 39 20.58 13.05 5.47
CA LEU A 39 19.15 13.31 5.58
C LEU A 39 18.51 13.35 4.20
N ALA A 40 17.53 12.49 4.00
CA ALA A 40 16.84 12.39 2.72
C ALA A 40 15.34 12.13 2.89
N ILE A 41 14.59 12.57 1.88
CA ILE A 41 13.17 12.28 1.73
C ILE A 41 12.83 12.05 0.27
N ALA A 42 11.96 11.08 0.01
CA ALA A 42 11.41 10.81 -1.31
C ALA A 42 9.91 10.49 -1.20
N ILE A 43 9.14 10.99 -2.17
CA ILE A 43 7.71 10.75 -2.32
C ILE A 43 7.46 10.29 -3.75
N THR A 44 6.78 9.16 -3.91
CA THR A 44 6.35 8.64 -5.21
C THR A 44 4.83 8.51 -5.25
N THR A 45 4.17 9.18 -6.20
CA THR A 45 2.70 9.09 -6.36
C THR A 45 2.30 7.79 -7.06
N VAL A 46 1.03 7.40 -6.93
CA VAL A 46 0.50 6.20 -7.62
C VAL A 46 0.52 6.32 -9.14
N GLU A 47 0.64 7.54 -9.69
CA GLU A 47 0.85 7.83 -11.11
C GLU A 47 2.33 7.78 -11.53
N GLY A 48 3.25 7.46 -10.62
CA GLY A 48 4.68 7.22 -10.91
C GLY A 48 5.57 8.47 -10.85
N ALA A 49 5.04 9.64 -10.48
CA ALA A 49 5.86 10.82 -10.27
C ALA A 49 6.66 10.69 -8.97
N THR A 50 7.99 10.83 -9.05
CA THR A 50 8.88 10.75 -7.88
C THR A 50 9.57 12.09 -7.61
N TYR A 51 9.41 12.60 -6.40
CA TYR A 51 10.04 13.83 -5.89
C TYR A 51 11.00 13.48 -4.76
N CYS A 52 12.20 14.04 -4.78
CA CYS A 52 13.23 13.77 -3.79
C CYS A 52 13.89 15.07 -3.32
N ALA A 53 14.43 15.05 -2.11
CA ALA A 53 15.32 16.07 -1.57
C ALA A 53 16.38 15.45 -0.65
N GLY A 54 17.51 16.14 -0.49
CA GLY A 54 18.64 15.68 0.32
C GLY A 54 19.40 14.52 -0.33
N ASP A 55 19.93 13.63 0.49
CA ASP A 55 20.81 12.52 0.09
C ASP A 55 20.05 11.30 -0.48
N ALA A 56 18.98 11.54 -1.23
CA ALA A 56 17.98 10.52 -1.57
C ALA A 56 18.46 9.39 -2.47
N ASP A 57 19.62 9.56 -3.12
CA ASP A 57 20.25 8.57 -4.00
C ASP A 57 21.43 7.85 -3.31
N ASN A 58 21.70 8.13 -2.02
CA ASN A 58 22.71 7.39 -1.25
C ASN A 58 22.22 5.98 -0.93
N HIS A 59 23.15 5.03 -0.98
CA HIS A 59 22.87 3.61 -0.78
C HIS A 59 23.00 3.20 0.69
N PHE A 60 22.04 2.40 1.17
CA PHE A 60 22.05 1.82 2.51
C PHE A 60 21.30 0.47 2.53
N PRO A 61 21.53 -0.41 3.52
CA PRO A 61 20.80 -1.67 3.61
C PRO A 61 19.32 -1.45 3.95
N ILE A 62 18.43 -2.19 3.29
CA ILE A 62 16.97 -2.09 3.47
C ILE A 62 16.50 -2.51 4.87
N GLU A 63 17.22 -3.41 5.54
CA GLU A 63 16.93 -3.83 6.91
C GLU A 63 15.46 -4.25 7.14
N SER A 64 14.89 -3.91 8.30
CA SER A 64 13.51 -4.24 8.66
C SER A 64 12.46 -3.59 7.76
N MET A 65 12.81 -2.64 6.88
CA MET A 65 11.89 -2.12 5.85
C MET A 65 11.60 -3.18 4.79
N SER A 66 12.38 -4.26 4.71
CA SER A 66 12.13 -5.42 3.84
C SER A 66 10.92 -6.25 4.24
N LYS A 67 10.55 -6.24 5.53
CA LYS A 67 9.57 -7.17 6.11
C LYS A 67 8.17 -7.08 5.48
N PRO A 68 7.59 -5.88 5.26
CA PRO A 68 6.28 -5.78 4.62
C PRO A 68 6.25 -6.36 3.21
N PHE A 69 7.31 -6.15 2.42
CA PHE A 69 7.44 -6.68 1.06
C PHE A 69 7.51 -8.20 1.07
N ILE A 70 8.26 -8.79 1.99
CA ILE A 70 8.36 -10.25 2.11
C ILE A 70 7.11 -10.89 2.70
N TYR A 71 6.44 -10.21 3.63
CA TYR A 71 5.13 -10.65 4.10
C TYR A 71 4.11 -10.70 2.96
N GLY A 72 4.08 -9.66 2.10
CA GLY A 72 3.26 -9.64 0.89
C GLY A 72 3.60 -10.79 -0.07
N LEU A 73 4.88 -11.01 -0.34
CA LEU A 73 5.33 -12.09 -1.22
C LEU A 73 4.98 -13.49 -0.66
N ALA A 74 5.12 -13.70 0.65
CA ALA A 74 4.74 -14.95 1.30
C ALA A 74 3.22 -15.21 1.21
N LEU A 75 2.38 -14.17 1.31
CA LEU A 75 0.94 -14.27 1.12
C LEU A 75 0.57 -14.67 -0.32
N GLU A 76 1.25 -14.11 -1.33
CA GLU A 76 1.03 -14.52 -2.73
C GLU A 76 1.50 -15.95 -3.00
N ASP A 77 2.60 -16.38 -2.38
CA ASP A 77 3.20 -17.71 -2.64
C ASP A 77 2.49 -18.85 -1.91
N SER A 78 2.16 -18.64 -0.63
CA SER A 78 1.65 -19.67 0.25
C SER A 78 0.14 -19.56 0.52
N GLY A 79 -0.47 -18.42 0.19
CA GLY A 79 -1.86 -18.11 0.52
C GLY A 79 -2.06 -17.68 1.97
N GLU A 80 -3.13 -16.92 2.21
CA GLU A 80 -3.44 -16.29 3.51
C GLU A 80 -3.55 -17.31 4.65
N ASP A 81 -4.29 -18.40 4.45
CA ASP A 81 -4.49 -19.43 5.47
C ASP A 81 -3.19 -20.08 5.94
N ALA A 82 -2.26 -20.36 5.03
CA ALA A 82 -0.98 -20.98 5.38
C ALA A 82 -0.09 -20.01 6.16
N VAL A 83 -0.09 -18.74 5.77
CA VAL A 83 0.67 -17.69 6.46
C VAL A 83 0.10 -17.45 7.85
N HIS A 84 -1.22 -17.33 8.02
CA HIS A 84 -1.84 -17.02 9.32
C HIS A 84 -1.81 -18.18 10.33
N ARG A 85 -1.64 -19.43 9.86
CA ARG A 85 -1.31 -20.56 10.73
C ARG A 85 0.06 -20.39 11.40
N LYS A 86 0.99 -19.68 10.77
CA LYS A 86 2.38 -19.53 11.21
C LYS A 86 2.74 -18.14 11.71
N ILE A 87 1.93 -17.12 11.42
CA ILE A 87 2.20 -15.73 11.77
C ILE A 87 0.88 -15.05 12.17
N GLY A 88 0.86 -14.40 13.32
CA GLY A 88 -0.26 -13.58 13.77
C GLY A 88 -0.35 -12.24 13.04
N VAL A 89 -1.27 -11.39 13.52
CA VAL A 89 -1.49 -10.03 12.99
C VAL A 89 -1.56 -8.97 14.10
N GLU A 90 -1.38 -9.40 15.35
CA GLU A 90 -1.55 -8.55 16.53
C GLU A 90 -0.22 -7.88 16.90
N PRO A 91 -0.25 -6.68 17.49
CA PRO A 91 0.94 -6.10 18.11
C PRO A 91 1.41 -7.01 19.25
N SER A 92 2.73 -7.16 19.43
CA SER A 92 3.29 -7.99 20.50
C SER A 92 3.11 -7.36 21.88
N GLY A 93 3.06 -6.03 21.98
CA GLY A 93 3.09 -5.29 23.26
C GLY A 93 4.45 -5.33 23.97
N ASP A 94 5.27 -6.32 23.66
CA ASP A 94 6.66 -6.44 24.10
C ASP A 94 7.60 -5.59 23.27
N ALA A 95 8.69 -5.14 23.91
CA ALA A 95 9.73 -4.37 23.25
C ALA A 95 10.27 -5.12 22.03
N PHE A 96 10.62 -4.40 20.96
CA PHE A 96 11.04 -5.01 19.68
C PHE A 96 12.22 -6.00 19.80
N ASN A 97 13.03 -5.85 20.85
CA ASN A 97 14.20 -6.67 21.16
C ASN A 97 13.88 -7.91 22.03
N GLU A 98 12.67 -8.01 22.58
CA GLU A 98 12.21 -9.20 23.28
C GLU A 98 11.94 -10.34 22.28
N ILE A 99 12.14 -11.58 22.73
CA ILE A 99 11.89 -12.77 21.94
C ILE A 99 10.62 -13.39 22.50
N SER A 100 9.47 -13.05 21.91
CA SER A 100 8.16 -13.53 22.36
C SER A 100 7.34 -14.16 21.24
N LEU A 101 6.49 -15.10 21.63
CA LEU A 101 5.53 -15.83 20.80
C LEU A 101 4.17 -15.82 21.50
N GLU A 102 3.09 -15.97 20.74
CA GLU A 102 1.77 -16.14 21.32
C GLU A 102 1.73 -17.39 22.21
N SER A 103 1.39 -17.24 23.49
CA SER A 103 1.41 -18.34 24.47
C SER A 103 0.48 -19.51 24.11
N SER A 104 -0.58 -19.27 23.34
CA SER A 104 -1.58 -20.27 22.97
C SER A 104 -1.23 -21.06 21.71
N THR A 105 -0.53 -20.45 20.76
CA THR A 105 -0.30 -21.01 19.42
C THR A 105 1.18 -21.22 19.10
N GLY A 106 2.10 -20.58 19.83
CA GLY A 106 3.52 -20.57 19.53
C GLY A 106 3.89 -19.75 18.30
N ARG A 107 2.92 -19.12 17.61
CA ARG A 107 3.23 -18.31 16.43
C ARG A 107 3.77 -16.93 16.84
N PRO A 108 4.67 -16.33 16.05
CA PRO A 108 5.03 -14.92 16.22
C PRO A 108 3.82 -14.02 16.06
N PHE A 109 3.74 -12.96 16.87
CA PHE A 109 2.61 -12.04 16.92
C PHE A 109 2.26 -11.38 15.58
N ASN A 110 3.26 -11.01 14.78
CA ASN A 110 3.07 -10.38 13.48
C ASN A 110 4.33 -10.45 12.61
N ALA A 111 4.20 -10.11 11.32
CA ALA A 111 5.32 -10.12 10.36
C ALA A 111 6.31 -8.94 10.49
N MET A 112 6.02 -7.92 11.31
CA MET A 112 6.86 -6.72 11.45
C MET A 112 7.97 -6.91 12.49
N ILE A 113 7.84 -7.88 13.38
CA ILE A 113 8.90 -8.34 14.29
C ILE A 113 9.81 -9.39 13.63
N ASN A 114 11.01 -9.60 14.17
CA ASN A 114 12.00 -10.52 13.56
C ASN A 114 11.49 -11.96 13.48
N ALA A 115 10.78 -12.45 14.51
CA ALA A 115 10.25 -13.81 14.51
C ALA A 115 9.25 -14.04 13.37
N GLY A 116 8.31 -13.13 13.16
CA GLY A 116 7.39 -13.22 12.04
C GLY A 116 8.06 -12.99 10.69
N ALA A 117 9.08 -12.12 10.61
CA ALA A 117 9.83 -11.92 9.38
C ALA A 117 10.65 -13.14 8.95
N ILE A 118 11.27 -13.86 9.90
CA ILE A 118 11.98 -15.11 9.64
C ILE A 118 10.99 -16.20 9.20
N ALA A 119 9.83 -16.29 9.85
CA ALA A 119 8.75 -17.20 9.44
C ALA A 119 8.21 -16.85 8.03
N ALA A 120 8.01 -15.56 7.73
CA ALA A 120 7.56 -15.10 6.42
C ALA A 120 8.60 -15.41 5.34
N HIS A 121 9.89 -15.24 5.64
CA HIS A 121 10.98 -15.62 4.74
C HIS A 121 10.91 -17.10 4.37
N ALA A 122 10.74 -18.00 5.35
CA ALA A 122 10.62 -19.43 5.10
C ALA A 122 9.40 -19.80 4.22
N LEU A 123 8.35 -18.98 4.24
CA LEU A 123 7.13 -19.16 3.44
C LEU A 123 7.23 -18.63 2.00
N VAL A 124 8.34 -17.98 1.63
CA VAL A 124 8.60 -17.60 0.25
C VAL A 124 9.04 -18.83 -0.55
N SER A 125 8.47 -18.99 -1.74
CA SER A 125 8.76 -20.12 -2.63
C SER A 125 10.23 -20.19 -3.04
N GLY A 126 10.83 -21.37 -2.93
CA GLY A 126 12.17 -21.71 -3.39
C GLY A 126 12.56 -23.09 -2.87
N ALA A 127 13.27 -23.91 -3.66
CA ALA A 127 13.66 -25.25 -3.21
C ALA A 127 14.76 -25.20 -2.13
N ASP A 128 15.55 -24.13 -2.12
CA ASP A 128 16.62 -23.89 -1.16
C ASP A 128 16.80 -22.38 -0.89
N CYS A 129 17.79 -22.06 -0.05
CA CYS A 129 18.14 -20.69 0.33
C CYS A 129 18.49 -19.80 -0.87
N ASP A 130 19.15 -20.33 -1.90
CA ASP A 130 19.66 -19.54 -3.02
C ASP A 130 18.54 -19.24 -4.03
N GLU A 131 17.70 -20.23 -4.36
CA GLU A 131 16.50 -20.01 -5.17
C GLU A 131 15.54 -19.02 -4.52
N ARG A 132 15.32 -19.15 -3.20
CA ARG A 132 14.50 -18.21 -2.43
C ARG A 132 15.09 -16.80 -2.43
N THR A 133 16.41 -16.68 -2.24
CA THR A 133 17.11 -15.38 -2.31
C THR A 133 16.98 -14.76 -3.70
N ALA A 134 17.09 -15.56 -4.77
CA ALA A 134 16.92 -15.08 -6.15
C ALA A 134 15.49 -14.62 -6.43
N ARG A 135 14.47 -15.29 -5.89
CA ARG A 135 13.07 -14.87 -5.96
C ARG A 135 12.86 -13.53 -5.25
N ILE A 136 13.41 -13.38 -4.04
CA ILE A 136 13.36 -12.13 -3.26
C ILE A 136 14.05 -11.00 -4.01
N ARG A 137 15.26 -11.23 -4.56
CA ARG A 137 15.98 -10.24 -5.38
C ARG A 137 15.11 -9.76 -6.54
N ARG A 138 14.46 -10.69 -7.26
CA ARG A 138 13.58 -10.36 -8.38
C ARG A 138 12.42 -9.49 -7.93
N HIS A 139 11.74 -9.88 -6.86
CA HIS A 139 10.60 -9.14 -6.33
C HIS A 139 10.99 -7.72 -5.90
N PHE A 140 12.08 -7.58 -5.13
CA PHE A 140 12.61 -6.28 -4.72
C PHE A 140 13.02 -5.43 -5.93
N SER A 141 13.68 -6.04 -6.93
CA SER A 141 14.08 -5.32 -8.14
C SER A 141 12.89 -4.83 -8.96
N GLN A 142 11.82 -5.63 -9.05
CA GLN A 142 10.57 -5.22 -9.71
C GLN A 142 9.91 -4.06 -8.97
N LEU A 143 9.83 -4.13 -7.63
CA LEU A 143 9.28 -3.05 -6.81
C LEU A 143 10.09 -1.75 -6.96
N ALA A 144 11.43 -1.83 -6.97
CA ALA A 144 12.32 -0.69 -7.10
C ALA A 144 12.47 -0.18 -8.54
N GLY A 145 12.02 -0.94 -9.55
CA GLY A 145 12.19 -0.59 -10.97
C GLY A 145 13.64 -0.65 -11.48
N ARG A 146 14.55 -1.27 -10.71
CA ARG A 146 15.96 -1.49 -11.07
C ARG A 146 16.49 -2.75 -10.40
N GLU A 147 17.59 -3.31 -10.91
CA GLU A 147 18.23 -4.44 -10.26
C GLU A 147 18.80 -4.04 -8.88
N LEU A 148 18.42 -4.78 -7.85
CA LEU A 148 18.94 -4.65 -6.49
C LEU A 148 19.93 -5.77 -6.18
N SER A 149 20.98 -5.44 -5.45
CA SER A 149 22.02 -6.36 -5.00
C SER A 149 22.33 -6.13 -3.52
N PHE A 150 23.08 -7.04 -2.92
CA PHE A 150 23.65 -6.91 -1.58
C PHE A 150 25.12 -7.34 -1.62
N ASP A 151 25.90 -7.00 -0.60
CA ASP A 151 27.25 -7.51 -0.47
C ASP A 151 27.21 -8.98 -0.01
N GLU A 152 27.57 -9.88 -0.93
CA GLU A 152 27.61 -11.32 -0.64
C GLU A 152 28.70 -11.70 0.38
N SER A 153 29.65 -10.81 0.68
CA SER A 153 30.71 -11.06 1.65
C SER A 153 30.23 -10.96 3.11
N GLU A 154 29.06 -10.38 3.36
CA GLU A 154 28.46 -10.27 4.68
C GLU A 154 27.75 -11.56 5.11
N HIS A 155 28.47 -12.40 5.86
CA HIS A 155 28.01 -13.72 6.31
C HIS A 155 27.64 -13.78 7.79
N ASN A 156 27.71 -12.66 8.52
CA ASN A 156 27.51 -12.70 9.96
C ASN A 156 26.03 -12.85 10.30
N VAL A 157 25.66 -14.04 10.76
CA VAL A 157 24.30 -14.33 11.18
C VAL A 157 24.13 -13.92 12.65
N PRO A 158 23.25 -12.95 12.97
CA PRO A 158 23.11 -12.49 14.35
C PRO A 158 22.62 -13.62 15.28
N HIS A 159 23.33 -13.87 16.38
CA HIS A 159 22.97 -14.91 17.35
C HIS A 159 21.53 -14.78 17.88
N ARG A 160 21.03 -13.54 18.04
CA ARG A 160 19.64 -13.30 18.43
C ARG A 160 18.65 -13.88 17.40
N ASN A 161 18.92 -13.72 16.11
CA ASN A 161 18.04 -14.27 15.08
C ASN A 161 18.16 -15.79 15.00
N LEU A 162 19.34 -16.37 15.27
CA LEU A 162 19.49 -17.82 15.42
C LEU A 162 18.67 -18.37 16.59
N ALA A 163 18.70 -17.70 17.75
CA ALA A 163 17.89 -18.05 18.90
C ALA A 163 16.38 -18.02 18.56
N ILE A 164 15.93 -16.98 17.85
CA ILE A 164 14.56 -16.89 17.32
C ILE A 164 14.25 -18.06 16.39
N GLY A 165 15.14 -18.38 15.44
CA GLY A 165 14.96 -19.49 14.52
C GLY A 165 14.80 -20.83 15.24
N HIS A 166 15.66 -21.11 16.24
CA HIS A 166 15.53 -22.30 17.06
C HIS A 166 14.23 -22.32 17.87
N MET A 167 13.81 -21.18 18.42
CA MET A 167 12.54 -21.09 19.14
C MET A 167 11.36 -21.40 18.21
N LEU A 168 11.33 -20.83 17.00
CA LEU A 168 10.27 -21.11 16.01
C LEU A 168 10.28 -22.57 15.54
N ARG A 169 11.44 -23.22 15.55
CA ARG A 169 11.57 -24.66 15.25
C ARG A 169 10.95 -25.54 16.35
N THR A 170 11.02 -25.13 17.62
CA THR A 170 10.44 -25.92 18.73
C THR A 170 8.91 -25.97 18.73
N VAL A 171 8.27 -25.03 18.03
CA VAL A 171 6.81 -24.87 17.93
C VAL A 171 6.30 -25.14 16.51
N ASP A 172 7.10 -25.80 15.67
CA ASP A 172 6.77 -26.21 14.30
C ASP A 172 6.34 -25.07 13.36
N VAL A 173 6.68 -23.82 13.68
CA VAL A 173 6.52 -22.69 12.76
C VAL A 173 7.57 -22.77 11.65
N LEU A 174 8.82 -23.10 12.01
CA LEU A 174 9.89 -23.38 11.05
C LEU A 174 10.11 -24.88 10.87
N GLU A 175 9.98 -25.32 9.61
CA GLU A 175 10.19 -26.72 9.21
C GLU A 175 11.62 -27.00 8.70
N GLU A 176 12.29 -25.96 8.23
CA GLU A 176 13.67 -25.99 7.73
C GLU A 176 14.71 -25.83 8.86
N GLU A 177 15.97 -26.09 8.54
CA GLU A 177 17.09 -25.83 9.45
C GLU A 177 17.20 -24.33 9.79
N PRO A 178 17.11 -23.94 11.08
CA PRO A 178 17.08 -22.53 11.48
C PRO A 178 18.23 -21.69 10.94
N ALA A 179 19.44 -22.24 10.88
CA ALA A 179 20.61 -21.52 10.39
C ALA A 179 20.47 -21.11 8.91
N GLU A 180 19.86 -21.96 8.09
CA GLU A 180 19.65 -21.70 6.66
C GLU A 180 18.63 -20.57 6.45
N VAL A 181 17.48 -20.66 7.13
CA VAL A 181 16.42 -19.65 7.05
C VAL A 181 16.92 -18.30 7.56
N VAL A 182 17.64 -18.28 8.68
CA VAL A 182 18.15 -17.03 9.26
C VAL A 182 19.25 -16.43 8.38
N ARG A 183 20.07 -17.25 7.71
CA ARG A 183 21.02 -16.75 6.70
C ARG A 183 20.28 -16.07 5.54
N GLY A 184 19.23 -16.70 5.02
CA GLY A 184 18.39 -16.11 3.97
C GLY A 184 17.73 -14.79 4.40
N TYR A 185 17.18 -14.74 5.63
CA TYR A 185 16.63 -13.50 6.20
C TYR A 185 17.70 -12.42 6.37
N THR A 186 18.93 -12.78 6.73
CA THR A 186 20.05 -11.82 6.84
C THR A 186 20.38 -11.23 5.47
N ARG A 187 20.45 -12.05 4.41
CA ARG A 187 20.62 -11.58 3.02
C ARG A 187 19.48 -10.66 2.57
N GLN A 188 18.23 -10.97 2.95
CA GLN A 188 17.07 -10.13 2.69
C GLN A 188 17.23 -8.71 3.27
N CYS A 189 17.79 -8.59 4.49
CA CYS A 189 18.01 -7.29 5.13
C CYS A 189 19.17 -6.50 4.50
N ALA A 190 20.09 -7.18 3.81
CA ALA A 190 21.31 -6.59 3.27
C ALA A 190 21.16 -5.94 1.89
N PHE A 191 20.00 -6.06 1.22
CA PHE A 191 19.78 -5.44 -0.08
C PHE A 191 20.01 -3.92 -0.03
N SER A 192 20.86 -3.44 -0.94
CA SER A 192 21.23 -2.04 -1.09
C SER A 192 20.15 -1.27 -1.82
N VAL A 193 19.58 -0.29 -1.12
CA VAL A 193 18.50 0.59 -1.60
C VAL A 193 18.86 2.04 -1.37
N THR A 194 18.14 2.92 -2.07
CA THR A 194 18.15 4.37 -1.85
C THR A 194 16.80 4.81 -1.28
N THR A 195 16.70 6.04 -0.79
CA THR A 195 15.42 6.60 -0.36
C THR A 195 14.42 6.66 -1.53
N ARG A 196 14.91 6.94 -2.75
CA ARG A 196 14.11 6.90 -3.98
C ARG A 196 13.54 5.51 -4.26
N ASP A 197 14.34 4.46 -4.14
CA ASP A 197 13.86 3.09 -4.37
C ASP A 197 12.73 2.79 -3.39
N LEU A 198 12.94 3.08 -2.12
CA LEU A 198 11.97 2.79 -1.07
C LEU A 198 10.64 3.55 -1.26
N SER A 199 10.66 4.80 -1.72
CA SER A 199 9.41 5.53 -2.00
C SER A 199 8.63 4.89 -3.15
N LEU A 200 9.31 4.43 -4.20
CA LEU A 200 8.69 3.73 -5.33
C LEU A 200 8.18 2.33 -4.95
N MET A 201 8.95 1.58 -4.17
CA MET A 201 8.51 0.29 -3.62
C MET A 201 7.24 0.48 -2.75
N ALA A 202 7.23 1.48 -1.87
CA ALA A 202 6.06 1.84 -1.06
C ALA A 202 4.87 2.30 -1.91
N ALA A 203 5.11 3.04 -2.99
CA ALA A 203 4.05 3.49 -3.91
C ALA A 203 3.38 2.32 -4.65
N THR A 204 4.06 1.19 -4.83
CA THR A 204 3.43 -0.04 -5.32
C THR A 204 2.34 -0.54 -4.36
N PHE A 205 2.56 -0.48 -3.05
CA PHE A 205 1.51 -0.76 -2.06
C PHE A 205 0.43 0.32 -2.07
N ALA A 206 0.79 1.60 -2.18
CA ALA A 206 -0.19 2.67 -2.29
C ALA A 206 -1.14 2.45 -3.49
N ASN A 207 -0.60 1.94 -4.59
CA ASN A 207 -1.34 1.63 -5.82
C ASN A 207 -2.01 0.23 -5.80
N GLY A 208 -2.15 -0.40 -4.63
CA GLY A 208 -2.86 -1.67 -4.50
C GLY A 208 -2.15 -2.86 -5.16
N GLY A 209 -0.82 -2.81 -5.28
CA GLY A 209 0.02 -3.88 -5.81
C GLY A 209 0.47 -3.70 -7.25
N LEU A 210 0.10 -2.58 -7.88
CA LEU A 210 0.54 -2.20 -9.23
C LEU A 210 1.77 -1.30 -9.15
N GLN A 211 2.86 -1.69 -9.80
CA GLN A 211 4.07 -0.89 -9.85
C GLN A 211 3.78 0.40 -10.65
N PRO A 212 3.98 1.62 -10.10
CA PRO A 212 3.49 2.87 -10.70
C PRO A 212 4.06 3.26 -12.08
N ILE A 213 5.26 2.78 -12.42
CA ILE A 213 5.99 3.10 -13.64
C ILE A 213 5.80 2.01 -14.71
N SER A 214 5.99 0.73 -14.34
CA SER A 214 5.86 -0.39 -15.29
C SER A 214 4.42 -0.84 -15.49
N GLY A 215 3.53 -0.58 -14.53
CA GLY A 215 2.16 -1.07 -14.53
C GLY A 215 2.03 -2.55 -14.13
N ASP A 216 3.14 -3.21 -13.78
CA ASP A 216 3.13 -4.63 -13.43
C ASP A 216 2.32 -4.87 -12.16
N LYS A 217 1.45 -5.87 -12.19
CA LYS A 217 0.76 -6.36 -10.99
C LYS A 217 1.68 -7.31 -10.23
N LEU A 218 2.31 -6.78 -9.19
CA LEU A 218 3.25 -7.54 -8.36
C LEU A 218 2.55 -8.23 -7.19
N LEU A 219 1.43 -7.69 -6.71
CA LEU A 219 0.65 -8.21 -5.59
C LEU A 219 -0.84 -8.01 -5.84
N SER A 220 -1.66 -8.84 -5.22
CA SER A 220 -3.11 -8.65 -5.21
C SER A 220 -3.53 -7.50 -4.27
N ARG A 221 -4.67 -6.87 -4.57
CA ARG A 221 -5.25 -5.83 -3.68
C ARG A 221 -5.58 -6.37 -2.29
N ALA A 222 -5.95 -7.65 -2.19
CA ALA A 222 -6.26 -8.29 -0.91
C ALA A 222 -5.00 -8.45 -0.05
N THR A 223 -3.91 -8.94 -0.65
CA THR A 223 -2.58 -9.03 -0.01
C THR A 223 -2.09 -7.67 0.44
N VAL A 224 -2.15 -6.65 -0.43
CA VAL A 224 -1.70 -5.30 -0.07
C VAL A 224 -2.52 -4.73 1.08
N ARG A 225 -3.84 -4.91 1.07
CA ARG A 225 -4.69 -4.51 2.20
C ARG A 225 -4.23 -5.20 3.49
N GLN A 226 -3.95 -6.49 3.45
CA GLN A 226 -3.49 -7.25 4.61
C GLN A 226 -2.13 -6.75 5.12
N VAL A 227 -1.16 -6.51 4.22
CA VAL A 227 0.17 -5.96 4.56
C VAL A 227 0.02 -4.58 5.21
N LEU A 228 -0.79 -3.70 4.64
CA LEU A 228 -0.99 -2.34 5.15
C LEU A 228 -1.70 -2.33 6.51
N SER A 229 -2.65 -3.23 6.75
CA SER A 229 -3.27 -3.41 8.06
C SER A 229 -2.24 -3.75 9.14
N VAL A 230 -1.33 -4.70 8.85
CA VAL A 230 -0.29 -5.10 9.81
C VAL A 230 0.79 -4.02 9.95
N MET A 231 1.13 -3.30 8.87
CA MET A 231 2.02 -2.13 8.96
C MET A 231 1.44 -1.04 9.86
N LEU A 232 0.13 -0.79 9.76
CA LEU A 232 -0.57 0.22 10.55
C LEU A 232 -0.50 -0.09 12.04
N THR A 233 -0.74 -1.35 12.44
CA THR A 233 -0.83 -1.75 13.85
C THR A 233 0.50 -2.16 14.46
N CYS A 234 1.47 -2.62 13.65
CA CYS A 234 2.69 -3.26 14.15
C CYS A 234 3.99 -2.65 13.59
N GLY A 235 3.92 -1.80 12.56
CA GLY A 235 5.09 -1.41 11.78
C GLY A 235 6.05 -0.45 12.48
N MET A 236 5.52 0.34 13.42
CA MET A 236 6.28 1.28 14.27
C MET A 236 6.51 0.75 15.69
N TYR A 237 6.41 -0.57 15.87
CA TYR A 237 6.66 -1.27 17.14
C TYR A 237 5.80 -0.71 18.28
N ASP A 238 6.39 -0.47 19.44
CA ASP A 238 5.73 0.04 20.65
C ASP A 238 5.16 1.46 20.47
N ALA A 239 5.51 2.16 19.39
CA ALA A 239 5.01 3.49 19.06
C ALA A 239 3.81 3.47 18.09
N ALA A 240 3.27 2.31 17.72
CA ALA A 240 2.21 2.23 16.69
C ALA A 240 0.95 3.05 17.04
N GLY A 241 0.54 3.09 18.32
CA GLY A 241 -0.59 3.90 18.77
C GLY A 241 -0.36 5.40 18.63
N ASP A 242 0.77 5.89 19.16
CA ASP A 242 1.19 7.29 19.05
C ASP A 242 1.34 7.69 17.57
N TRP A 243 1.96 6.83 16.78
CA TRP A 243 2.16 7.02 15.35
C TRP A 243 0.84 7.13 14.58
N MET A 244 -0.12 6.26 14.87
CA MET A 244 -1.44 6.32 14.23
C MET A 244 -2.15 7.64 14.54
N SER A 245 -2.00 8.17 15.76
CA SER A 245 -2.65 9.42 16.15
C SER A 245 -1.94 10.68 15.65
N ALA A 246 -0.60 10.67 15.56
CA ALA A 246 0.18 11.86 15.20
C ALA A 246 0.53 11.94 13.71
N VAL A 247 0.65 10.78 13.04
CA VAL A 247 1.06 10.66 11.63
C VAL A 247 -0.03 10.01 10.78
N GLY A 248 -0.61 8.90 11.24
CA GLY A 248 -1.70 8.23 10.55
C GLY A 248 -1.36 7.64 9.18
N ILE A 249 -0.08 7.31 8.94
CA ILE A 249 0.38 6.68 7.69
C ILE A 249 0.90 5.27 8.02
N PRO A 250 0.35 4.17 7.46
CA PRO A 250 0.97 2.84 7.59
C PRO A 250 2.46 2.88 7.26
N ALA A 251 3.32 2.47 8.20
CA ALA A 251 4.76 2.69 8.08
C ALA A 251 5.59 1.51 8.59
N LYS A 252 6.86 1.47 8.21
CA LYS A 252 7.85 0.55 8.77
C LYS A 252 9.19 1.24 8.91
N SER A 253 9.70 1.26 10.14
CA SER A 253 11.05 1.73 10.46
C SER A 253 12.12 0.64 10.32
N GLY A 254 13.33 1.03 9.95
CA GLY A 254 14.54 0.21 9.91
C GLY A 254 15.65 0.80 10.79
N ILE A 255 16.39 -0.06 11.48
CA ILE A 255 17.45 0.34 12.42
C ILE A 255 18.65 1.04 11.75
N ALA A 256 18.77 0.95 10.42
CA ALA A 256 19.73 1.72 9.63
C ALA A 256 19.35 3.21 9.48
N GLY A 257 18.18 3.62 9.99
CA GLY A 257 17.71 5.01 9.95
C GLY A 257 16.67 5.32 8.88
N GLY A 258 16.22 4.31 8.13
CA GLY A 258 15.16 4.47 7.14
C GLY A 258 13.76 4.30 7.73
N ILE A 259 12.78 5.00 7.18
CA ILE A 259 11.35 4.74 7.42
C ILE A 259 10.62 4.78 6.08
N ILE A 260 9.84 3.74 5.78
CA ILE A 260 8.86 3.77 4.69
C ILE A 260 7.47 4.06 5.22
N GLY A 261 6.67 4.78 4.44
CA GLY A 261 5.27 5.07 4.71
C GLY A 261 4.44 4.90 3.45
N VAL A 262 3.20 4.44 3.61
CA VAL A 262 2.28 4.19 2.51
C VAL A 262 0.96 4.86 2.80
N LEU A 263 0.53 5.79 1.95
CA LEU A 263 -0.80 6.36 2.00
C LEU A 263 -1.65 5.74 0.88
N PRO A 264 -2.59 4.81 1.20
CA PRO A 264 -3.32 4.04 0.20
C PRO A 264 -4.04 4.93 -0.82
N GLY A 265 -3.82 4.65 -2.11
CA GLY A 265 -4.42 5.38 -3.22
C GLY A 265 -3.80 6.75 -3.52
N GLN A 266 -2.74 7.15 -2.82
CA GLN A 266 -2.12 8.47 -2.99
C GLN A 266 -0.63 8.36 -3.34
N LEU A 267 0.19 7.86 -2.41
CA LEU A 267 1.64 7.90 -2.55
C LEU A 267 2.37 6.97 -1.57
N GLY A 268 3.61 6.63 -1.93
CA GLY A 268 4.62 6.06 -1.04
C GLY A 268 5.62 7.12 -0.61
N ILE A 269 6.09 7.05 0.64
CA ILE A 269 7.06 7.95 1.24
C ILE A 269 8.22 7.11 1.75
N ALA A 270 9.43 7.62 1.59
CA ALA A 270 10.59 7.13 2.32
C ALA A 270 11.40 8.31 2.86
N VAL A 271 11.97 8.11 4.04
CA VAL A 271 12.96 9.01 4.65
C VAL A 271 14.17 8.20 5.07
N TYR A 272 15.33 8.85 5.10
CA TYR A 272 16.55 8.27 5.64
C TYR A 272 17.27 9.28 6.53
N SER A 273 17.55 8.88 7.76
CA SER A 273 18.40 9.59 8.72
C SER A 273 18.97 8.58 9.73
N PRO A 274 20.29 8.33 9.75
CA PRO A 274 20.89 7.20 10.48
C PRO A 274 20.67 7.15 11.99
N ARG A 275 20.54 8.31 12.64
CA ARG A 275 20.38 8.40 14.10
C ARG A 275 18.99 7.92 14.50
N VAL A 276 18.94 6.94 15.40
CA VAL A 276 17.70 6.37 15.92
C VAL A 276 17.51 6.62 17.41
N ASP A 277 16.26 6.66 17.85
CA ASP A 277 15.86 6.79 19.24
C ASP A 277 16.06 5.47 20.04
N SER A 278 15.71 5.49 21.32
CA SER A 278 15.77 4.31 22.20
C SER A 278 14.87 3.16 21.74
N ARG A 279 13.82 3.45 20.96
CA ARG A 279 12.88 2.48 20.37
C ARG A 279 13.37 1.95 19.02
N GLY A 280 14.47 2.49 18.47
CA GLY A 280 15.05 2.07 17.20
C GLY A 280 14.42 2.74 15.98
N ASN A 281 13.69 3.84 16.15
CA ASN A 281 13.12 4.63 15.06
C ASN A 281 14.03 5.81 14.70
N SER A 282 14.14 6.14 13.41
CA SER A 282 14.88 7.32 12.97
C SER A 282 14.30 8.58 13.59
N VAL A 283 15.11 9.37 14.30
CA VAL A 283 14.62 10.53 15.06
C VAL A 283 14.04 11.58 14.11
N ARG A 284 14.89 12.13 13.23
CA ARG A 284 14.45 13.07 12.19
C ARG A 284 13.43 12.44 11.25
N GLY A 285 13.51 11.13 11.00
CA GLY A 285 12.53 10.43 10.17
C GLY A 285 11.11 10.53 10.72
N VAL A 286 10.93 10.31 12.03
CA VAL A 286 9.62 10.47 12.69
C VAL A 286 9.13 11.91 12.59
N GLU A 287 9.99 12.89 12.88
CA GLU A 287 9.63 14.31 12.81
C GLU A 287 9.21 14.76 11.40
N LEU A 288 9.88 14.24 10.37
CA LEU A 288 9.52 14.49 8.97
C LEU A 288 8.14 13.94 8.65
N PHE A 289 7.83 12.70 9.06
CA PHE A 289 6.52 12.10 8.84
C PHE A 289 5.40 12.86 9.54
N GLU A 290 5.62 13.28 10.78
CA GLU A 290 4.68 14.15 11.50
C GLU A 290 4.48 15.50 10.81
N HIS A 291 5.55 16.09 10.27
CA HIS A 291 5.46 17.35 9.53
C HIS A 291 4.64 17.18 8.26
N LEU A 292 4.94 16.17 7.44
CA LEU A 292 4.22 15.89 6.21
C LEU A 292 2.74 15.61 6.46
N SER A 293 2.42 14.81 7.50
CA SER A 293 1.04 14.49 7.86
C SER A 293 0.23 15.76 8.15
N ARG A 294 0.79 16.70 8.93
CA ARG A 294 0.12 17.95 9.29
C ARG A 294 0.06 18.96 8.16
N ASP A 295 1.18 19.21 7.47
CA ASP A 295 1.30 20.32 6.51
C ASP A 295 0.72 19.98 5.14
N MET A 296 0.75 18.70 4.76
CA MET A 296 0.22 18.22 3.48
C MET A 296 -1.10 17.43 3.63
N GLU A 297 -1.70 17.41 4.83
CA GLU A 297 -2.92 16.65 5.14
C GLU A 297 -2.80 15.14 4.81
N LEU A 298 -1.57 14.59 4.90
CA LEU A 298 -1.28 13.20 4.58
C LEU A 298 -1.59 12.29 5.77
N HIS A 299 -2.86 12.04 6.03
CA HIS A 299 -3.31 11.21 7.13
C HIS A 299 -4.43 10.26 6.68
N LEU A 300 -4.37 8.98 7.06
CA LEU A 300 -5.35 7.97 6.62
C LEU A 300 -6.79 8.31 7.00
N MET A 301 -6.98 9.05 8.11
CA MET A 301 -8.29 9.52 8.57
C MET A 301 -8.75 10.84 7.94
N GLU A 302 -7.87 11.56 7.24
CA GLU A 302 -8.21 12.79 6.50
C GLU A 302 -8.69 12.40 5.09
N THR A 303 -9.84 11.72 5.03
CA THR A 303 -10.45 11.30 3.76
C THR A 303 -11.59 12.24 3.36
N PRO A 304 -11.53 12.88 2.17
CA PRO A 304 -12.63 13.72 1.71
C PRO A 304 -13.89 12.88 1.44
N PRO A 305 -15.09 13.46 1.55
CA PRO A 305 -16.34 12.75 1.26
C PRO A 305 -16.43 12.25 -0.20
N ILE A 306 -16.16 10.96 -0.40
CA ILE A 306 -16.06 10.33 -1.74
C ILE A 306 -17.37 10.40 -2.54
N GLY A 307 -18.52 10.27 -1.85
CA GLY A 307 -19.84 10.23 -2.51
C GLY A 307 -20.13 11.46 -3.37
N ARG A 308 -19.68 12.65 -2.94
CA ARG A 308 -19.87 13.90 -3.69
C ARG A 308 -18.96 14.04 -4.90
N SER A 309 -17.82 13.34 -4.91
CA SER A 309 -16.84 13.44 -6.00
C SER A 309 -17.19 12.54 -7.18
N VAL A 310 -17.93 11.44 -6.92
CA VAL A 310 -18.39 10.49 -7.94
C VAL A 310 -19.59 11.04 -8.71
N PHE A 311 -20.55 11.64 -8.01
CA PHE A 311 -21.71 12.25 -8.63
C PHE A 311 -21.35 13.64 -9.17
N ARG A 312 -21.33 13.81 -10.50
CA ARG A 312 -20.93 15.06 -11.13
C ARG A 312 -22.11 16.03 -11.26
N ALA A 313 -23.20 15.56 -11.85
CA ALA A 313 -24.38 16.36 -12.13
C ALA A 313 -25.59 15.48 -12.44
N SER A 314 -26.78 16.04 -12.24
CA SER A 314 -28.04 15.52 -12.77
C SER A 314 -28.78 16.61 -13.54
N GLU A 315 -28.88 16.46 -14.86
CA GLU A 315 -29.46 17.46 -15.76
C GLU A 315 -30.61 16.88 -16.60
N VAL A 316 -31.65 17.69 -16.83
CA VAL A 316 -32.72 17.32 -17.76
C VAL A 316 -32.27 17.69 -19.17
N ARG A 317 -32.25 16.71 -20.07
CA ARG A 317 -31.87 16.83 -21.48
C ARG A 317 -33.06 16.41 -22.35
N GLY A 318 -33.83 17.38 -22.84
CA GLY A 318 -35.06 17.09 -23.58
C GLY A 318 -36.07 16.31 -22.74
N THR A 319 -36.37 15.07 -23.14
CA THR A 319 -37.25 14.12 -22.45
C THR A 319 -36.48 13.10 -21.58
N ALA A 320 -35.19 13.33 -21.32
CA ALA A 320 -34.38 12.49 -20.45
C ALA A 320 -33.88 13.23 -19.20
N LEU A 321 -33.66 12.49 -18.13
CA LEU A 321 -32.85 12.87 -16.99
C LEU A 321 -31.50 12.16 -17.07
N CYS A 322 -30.42 12.93 -17.17
CA CYS A 322 -29.06 12.41 -17.29
C CYS A 322 -28.30 12.53 -15.97
N TYR A 323 -27.86 11.40 -15.44
CA TYR A 323 -26.99 11.28 -14.28
C TYR A 323 -25.55 11.06 -14.74
N GLN A 324 -24.70 12.05 -14.49
CA GLN A 324 -23.29 12.03 -14.87
C GLN A 324 -22.43 11.60 -13.70
N LEU A 325 -21.66 10.52 -13.89
CA LEU A 325 -20.72 10.01 -12.91
C LEU A 325 -19.28 10.24 -13.37
N GLN A 326 -18.34 10.25 -12.43
CA GLN A 326 -16.92 10.40 -12.73
C GLN A 326 -16.01 9.70 -11.71
N GLY A 327 -14.76 9.46 -12.11
CA GLY A 327 -13.74 8.87 -11.24
C GLY A 327 -13.98 7.40 -10.94
N ALA A 328 -13.37 6.90 -9.86
CA ALA A 328 -13.50 5.51 -9.46
C ALA A 328 -14.76 5.30 -8.61
N VAL A 329 -15.73 4.55 -9.14
CA VAL A 329 -17.01 4.30 -8.49
C VAL A 329 -16.87 3.13 -7.50
N ARG A 330 -17.05 3.44 -6.22
CA ARG A 330 -17.12 2.49 -5.10
C ARG A 330 -18.46 2.61 -4.37
N PHE A 331 -18.66 1.82 -3.32
CA PHE A 331 -19.90 1.76 -2.54
C PHE A 331 -20.49 3.14 -2.21
N ALA A 332 -19.74 4.02 -1.52
CA ALA A 332 -20.25 5.35 -1.13
C ALA A 332 -20.57 6.25 -2.33
N GLY A 333 -19.87 6.06 -3.46
CA GLY A 333 -20.14 6.79 -4.71
C GLY A 333 -21.45 6.36 -5.35
N ILE A 334 -21.65 5.05 -5.51
CA ILE A 334 -22.88 4.51 -6.10
C ILE A 334 -24.08 4.68 -5.15
N GLU A 335 -23.91 4.59 -3.83
CA GLU A 335 -24.98 4.86 -2.87
C GLU A 335 -25.51 6.29 -3.01
N ALA A 336 -24.61 7.27 -3.17
CA ALA A 336 -25.02 8.65 -3.38
C ALA A 336 -25.85 8.83 -4.66
N VAL A 337 -25.50 8.09 -5.72
CA VAL A 337 -26.26 8.05 -6.98
C VAL A 337 -27.62 7.39 -6.77
N VAL A 338 -27.69 6.22 -6.12
CA VAL A 338 -28.94 5.52 -5.81
C VAL A 338 -29.89 6.45 -5.03
N ARG A 339 -29.39 7.11 -3.99
CA ARG A 339 -30.18 8.02 -3.16
C ARG A 339 -30.68 9.24 -3.93
N GLU A 340 -29.88 9.80 -4.84
CA GLU A 340 -30.34 10.88 -5.73
C GLU A 340 -31.46 10.40 -6.65
N VAL A 341 -31.30 9.22 -7.26
CA VAL A 341 -32.30 8.61 -8.14
C VAL A 341 -33.60 8.37 -7.39
N GLU A 342 -33.56 7.83 -6.16
CA GLU A 342 -34.74 7.60 -5.33
C GLU A 342 -35.45 8.89 -4.89
N GLN A 343 -34.70 9.96 -4.64
CA GLN A 343 -35.26 11.22 -4.15
C GLN A 343 -35.86 12.08 -5.26
N ARG A 344 -35.46 11.86 -6.51
CA ARG A 344 -35.88 12.67 -7.64
C ARG A 344 -37.08 12.05 -8.33
N GLU A 345 -38.13 12.84 -8.56
CA GLU A 345 -39.27 12.40 -9.35
C GLU A 345 -38.88 12.32 -10.83
N GLN A 346 -39.15 11.17 -11.47
CA GLN A 346 -38.69 10.83 -12.84
C GLN A 346 -39.84 10.51 -13.79
N LYS A 347 -41.07 10.88 -13.42
CA LYS A 347 -42.26 10.57 -14.23
C LYS A 347 -42.09 11.12 -15.65
N ASP A 348 -42.39 10.25 -16.61
CA ASP A 348 -42.39 10.55 -18.04
C ASP A 348 -41.04 10.98 -18.64
N LEU A 349 -39.93 10.78 -17.92
CA LEU A 349 -38.57 11.00 -18.42
C LEU A 349 -37.84 9.68 -18.62
N ALA A 350 -37.12 9.55 -19.73
CA ALA A 350 -36.10 8.52 -19.88
C ALA A 350 -34.92 8.81 -18.95
N ILE A 351 -34.12 7.81 -18.60
CA ILE A 351 -32.96 7.95 -17.71
C ILE A 351 -31.69 7.65 -18.51
N ILE A 352 -30.72 8.55 -18.44
CA ILE A 352 -29.38 8.31 -18.97
C ILE A 352 -28.43 8.19 -17.79
N PHE A 353 -27.66 7.11 -17.72
CA PHE A 353 -26.48 7.06 -16.87
C PHE A 353 -25.23 7.26 -17.74
N ASP A 354 -24.49 8.33 -17.46
CA ASP A 354 -23.28 8.70 -18.19
C ASP A 354 -22.03 8.31 -17.40
N PHE A 355 -21.27 7.35 -17.96
CA PHE A 355 -20.04 6.82 -17.42
C PHE A 355 -18.80 7.23 -18.22
N VAL A 356 -18.89 8.19 -19.16
CA VAL A 356 -17.76 8.64 -19.99
C VAL A 356 -16.54 9.07 -19.16
N ARG A 357 -16.75 9.59 -17.94
CA ARG A 357 -15.68 10.03 -17.04
C ARG A 357 -15.40 9.06 -15.90
N VAL A 358 -16.01 7.89 -15.91
CA VAL A 358 -15.79 6.87 -14.89
C VAL A 358 -14.52 6.10 -15.24
N THR A 359 -13.57 6.06 -14.31
CA THR A 359 -12.29 5.39 -14.50
C THR A 359 -12.32 3.92 -14.07
N GLY A 360 -13.40 3.49 -13.39
CA GLY A 360 -13.64 2.08 -13.07
C GLY A 360 -14.69 1.87 -11.99
N PHE A 361 -15.20 0.64 -11.92
CA PHE A 361 -16.15 0.18 -10.90
C PHE A 361 -15.53 -0.88 -9.99
N SER A 362 -15.82 -0.81 -8.69
CA SER A 362 -15.65 -1.98 -7.81
C SER A 362 -16.78 -2.99 -8.02
N ASP A 363 -16.57 -4.25 -7.64
CA ASP A 363 -17.60 -5.30 -7.78
C ASP A 363 -18.88 -4.99 -6.98
N VAL A 364 -18.74 -4.32 -5.84
CA VAL A 364 -19.91 -3.85 -5.07
C VAL A 364 -20.63 -2.74 -5.83
N ALA A 365 -19.90 -1.79 -6.41
CA ALA A 365 -20.51 -0.70 -7.16
C ALA A 365 -21.23 -1.22 -8.41
N ARG A 366 -20.59 -2.11 -9.16
CA ARG A 366 -21.17 -2.77 -10.34
C ARG A 366 -22.48 -3.49 -9.99
N ARG A 367 -22.48 -4.31 -8.93
CA ARG A 367 -23.70 -5.02 -8.47
C ARG A 367 -24.83 -4.07 -8.07
N LEU A 368 -24.52 -2.97 -7.37
CA LEU A 368 -25.53 -1.97 -7.01
C LEU A 368 -26.07 -1.22 -8.21
N THR A 369 -25.22 -0.86 -9.18
CA THR A 369 -25.66 -0.25 -10.44
C THR A 369 -26.57 -1.20 -11.21
N PHE A 370 -26.21 -2.49 -11.31
CA PHE A 370 -27.03 -3.50 -11.96
C PHE A 370 -28.41 -3.64 -11.31
N GLU A 371 -28.46 -3.71 -9.97
CA GLU A 371 -29.73 -3.80 -9.25
C GLU A 371 -30.57 -2.52 -9.37
N LEU A 372 -29.95 -1.33 -9.33
CA LEU A 372 -30.62 -0.06 -9.55
C LEU A 372 -31.29 -0.02 -10.92
N VAL A 373 -30.52 -0.33 -11.97
CA VAL A 373 -31.01 -0.38 -13.35
C VAL A 373 -32.14 -1.39 -13.50
N ARG A 374 -31.98 -2.59 -12.93
CA ARG A 374 -33.01 -3.64 -12.97
C ARG A 374 -34.33 -3.14 -12.37
N ARG A 375 -34.31 -2.52 -11.19
CA ARG A 375 -35.51 -1.98 -10.53
C ARG A 375 -36.19 -0.88 -11.36
N LEU A 376 -35.40 0.06 -11.86
CA LEU A 376 -35.92 1.13 -12.71
C LEU A 376 -36.62 0.57 -13.97
N VAL A 377 -36.07 -0.48 -14.59
CA VAL A 377 -36.70 -1.13 -15.76
C VAL A 377 -37.94 -1.95 -15.37
N THR A 378 -37.86 -2.77 -14.32
CA THR A 378 -38.91 -3.76 -14.03
C THR A 378 -40.04 -3.25 -13.17
N GLU A 379 -39.76 -2.34 -12.23
CA GLU A 379 -40.70 -1.84 -11.23
C GLU A 379 -41.23 -0.46 -11.62
N ASP A 380 -40.35 0.44 -12.07
CA ASP A 380 -40.72 1.81 -12.45
C ASP A 380 -41.02 1.96 -13.95
N HIS A 381 -40.80 0.91 -14.74
CA HIS A 381 -41.01 0.89 -16.20
C HIS A 381 -40.28 2.04 -16.94
N ALA A 382 -39.13 2.46 -16.40
CA ALA A 382 -38.33 3.53 -16.97
C ALA A 382 -37.61 3.07 -18.25
N SER A 383 -37.55 3.97 -19.25
CA SER A 383 -36.66 3.80 -20.40
C SER A 383 -35.25 4.25 -20.02
N ILE A 384 -34.26 3.37 -20.13
CA ILE A 384 -32.88 3.65 -19.68
C ILE A 384 -31.90 3.52 -20.84
N VAL A 385 -30.92 4.41 -20.89
CA VAL A 385 -29.74 4.32 -21.75
C VAL A 385 -28.47 4.43 -20.90
N LEU A 386 -27.49 3.58 -21.15
CA LEU A 386 -26.19 3.62 -20.49
C LEU A 386 -25.15 4.14 -21.47
N VAL A 387 -24.38 5.16 -21.10
CA VAL A 387 -23.26 5.66 -21.90
C VAL A 387 -21.96 5.14 -21.27
N ASP A 388 -21.36 4.14 -21.89
CA ASP A 388 -20.17 3.44 -21.37
C ASP A 388 -19.18 3.11 -22.50
N PRO A 389 -18.46 4.11 -23.04
CA PRO A 389 -17.55 3.91 -24.18
C PRO A 389 -16.43 2.91 -23.89
N ASP A 390 -15.97 2.88 -22.64
CA ASP A 390 -14.83 2.06 -22.21
C ASP A 390 -15.26 0.70 -21.64
N GLY A 391 -16.57 0.43 -21.58
CA GLY A 391 -17.12 -0.81 -21.03
C GLY A 391 -16.78 -1.04 -19.55
N VAL A 392 -16.58 0.03 -18.78
CA VAL A 392 -16.11 -0.05 -17.39
C VAL A 392 -17.13 -0.69 -16.45
N LEU A 393 -18.42 -0.54 -16.75
CA LEU A 393 -19.49 -1.19 -16.00
C LEU A 393 -19.58 -2.68 -16.35
N GLY A 394 -19.40 -3.03 -17.62
CA GLY A 394 -19.63 -4.38 -18.13
C GLY A 394 -21.11 -4.76 -18.17
N THR A 395 -21.39 -6.04 -18.43
CA THR A 395 -22.76 -6.59 -18.51
C THR A 395 -23.04 -7.55 -17.35
N PRO A 396 -24.27 -7.60 -16.83
CA PRO A 396 -24.64 -8.61 -15.84
C PRO A 396 -24.65 -10.02 -16.46
N GLU A 397 -24.34 -11.04 -15.64
CA GLU A 397 -24.38 -12.45 -16.05
C GLU A 397 -25.82 -12.96 -16.20
N ASP A 398 -26.74 -12.47 -15.35
CA ASP A 398 -28.16 -12.79 -15.37
C ASP A 398 -28.96 -11.64 -16.03
N ASP A 399 -30.02 -11.98 -16.77
CA ASP A 399 -31.01 -11.03 -17.33
C ASP A 399 -30.52 -10.12 -18.49
N ALA A 400 -29.51 -10.55 -19.24
CA ALA A 400 -28.93 -9.81 -20.37
C ALA A 400 -29.96 -9.40 -21.45
N GLU A 401 -31.04 -10.17 -21.63
CA GLU A 401 -32.11 -9.86 -22.60
C GLU A 401 -32.95 -8.62 -22.23
N ARG A 402 -32.95 -8.22 -20.94
CA ARG A 402 -33.67 -7.04 -20.43
C ARG A 402 -32.73 -5.89 -20.06
N TRP A 403 -31.44 -6.03 -20.37
CA TRP A 403 -30.44 -5.03 -20.09
C TRP A 403 -30.62 -3.79 -20.97
N PRO A 404 -30.47 -2.56 -20.44
CA PRO A 404 -30.62 -1.35 -21.25
C PRO A 404 -29.63 -1.27 -22.42
N THR A 405 -29.98 -0.46 -23.41
CA THR A 405 -29.07 -0.16 -24.50
C THR A 405 -27.83 0.57 -23.98
N VAL A 406 -26.65 0.04 -24.33
CA VAL A 406 -25.36 0.66 -24.05
C VAL A 406 -24.87 1.36 -25.31
N VAL A 407 -24.48 2.62 -25.19
CA VAL A 407 -23.92 3.44 -26.28
C VAL A 407 -22.57 4.03 -25.90
N ASP A 408 -21.86 4.53 -26.91
CA ASP A 408 -20.50 5.07 -26.79
C ASP A 408 -20.44 6.56 -26.44
N SER A 409 -21.55 7.28 -26.56
CA SER A 409 -21.57 8.73 -26.43
C SER A 409 -22.93 9.27 -25.98
N LEU A 410 -22.91 10.46 -25.38
CA LEU A 410 -24.13 11.17 -25.00
C LEU A 410 -24.96 11.55 -26.24
N GLU A 411 -24.32 11.87 -27.36
CA GLU A 411 -25.00 12.17 -28.62
C GLU A 411 -25.79 10.95 -29.14
N SER A 412 -25.20 9.74 -29.06
CA SER A 412 -25.90 8.50 -29.39
C SER A 412 -27.09 8.24 -28.45
N ALA A 413 -26.95 8.55 -27.16
CA ALA A 413 -28.05 8.41 -26.19
C ALA A 413 -29.19 9.40 -26.47
N ASP A 414 -28.86 10.67 -26.74
CA ASP A 414 -29.84 11.71 -27.08
C ASP A 414 -30.62 11.34 -28.37
N ALA A 415 -29.96 10.73 -29.36
CA ALA A 415 -30.59 10.27 -30.59
C ALA A 415 -31.56 9.08 -30.41
N LEU A 416 -31.32 8.23 -29.41
CA LEU A 416 -32.21 7.11 -29.07
C LEU A 416 -33.46 7.57 -28.33
N ILE A 417 -33.34 8.58 -27.47
CA ILE A 417 -34.46 9.08 -26.65
C ILE A 417 -35.28 10.13 -27.41
N GLY A 418 -34.70 10.79 -28.41
CA GLY A 418 -35.39 11.74 -29.28
C GLY A 418 -36.27 11.11 -30.37
N GLN A 419 -36.36 9.77 -30.45
CA GLN A 419 -37.29 9.02 -31.31
C GLN A 419 -38.52 8.60 -30.51
#